data_AF-A0A963V676-F1
#
_entry.id   AF-A0A963V676-F1
#
_cell.length_a   1.000
_cell.length_b   1.000
_cell.length_c   1.000
_cell.angle_alpha   90.00
_cell.angle_beta   90.00
_cell.angle_gamma   90.00
#
_symmetry.space_group_name_H-M   'P 1'
#
loop_
_entity.id
_entity.type
_entity.pdbx_description
1 polymer ?
#
loop_
_entity_poly.entity_id
_entity_poly.type
_entity_poly.pdbx_seq_one_letter_code
_entity_poly.pdbx_strand_id
1 'polypeptide(L)'
;MAITDDIVATYRGPRRVAARLLAGERHEARPLAYLLAALGLFLVAQAPGLARAAHLEPASPFAQRVMAAALALCALLPVFYALAALGHLAARALGGTGDWFGGRIALFWALLAVAPLVLLQGLVAAFVGPGGAYLATGIVVFAVFLWFWGAGLAASEFGAPA
;
A
#
# COMPACT_ATOMS: atom_id res chain seq x y z
N MET A 1 -2.25 -19.20 5.15
CA MET A 1 -2.50 -19.13 3.69
C MET A 1 -1.36 -18.33 3.06
N ALA A 2 -1.16 -18.46 1.75
CA ALA A 2 -0.17 -17.64 1.05
C ALA A 2 -0.63 -16.17 1.00
N ILE A 3 0.32 -15.23 1.05
CA ILE A 3 0.02 -13.79 0.99
C ILE A 3 -0.75 -13.43 -0.29
N THR A 4 -0.45 -14.10 -1.40
CA THR A 4 -1.15 -13.92 -2.69
C THR A 4 -2.64 -14.23 -2.60
N ASP A 5 -3.01 -15.30 -1.88
CA ASP A 5 -4.42 -15.68 -1.68
C ASP A 5 -5.14 -14.63 -0.84
N ASP A 6 -4.48 -14.10 0.20
CA ASP A 6 -5.03 -13.05 1.03
C ASP A 6 -5.20 -11.73 0.25
N ILE A 7 -4.28 -11.40 -0.67
CA ILE A 7 -4.43 -10.25 -1.59
C ILE A 7 -5.71 -10.42 -2.41
N VAL A 8 -5.89 -11.55 -3.10
CA VAL A 8 -7.08 -11.82 -3.92
C VAL A 8 -8.35 -11.83 -3.08
N ALA A 9 -8.30 -12.39 -1.87
CA ALA A 9 -9.42 -12.39 -0.94
C ALA A 9 -9.80 -10.98 -0.47
N THR A 10 -8.85 -10.05 -0.40
CA THR A 10 -9.08 -8.66 0.03
C THR A 10 -10.02 -7.93 -0.93
N TYR A 11 -9.94 -8.20 -2.24
CA TYR A 11 -10.86 -7.61 -3.23
C TYR A 11 -12.33 -8.05 -3.05
N ARG A 12 -12.56 -9.22 -2.44
CA ARG A 12 -13.93 -9.73 -2.19
C ARG A 12 -14.47 -9.39 -0.82
N GLY A 13 -13.60 -9.12 0.15
CA GLY A 13 -14.01 -8.94 1.54
C GLY A 13 -12.87 -8.41 2.41
N PRO A 14 -12.49 -7.13 2.25
CA PRO A 14 -11.29 -6.58 2.87
C PRO A 14 -11.38 -6.61 4.41
N ARG A 15 -12.56 -6.32 4.97
CA ARG A 15 -12.81 -6.38 6.43
C ARG A 15 -12.56 -7.77 7.00
N ARG A 16 -12.96 -8.83 6.28
CA ARG A 16 -12.77 -10.22 6.72
C ARG A 16 -11.30 -10.61 6.70
N VAL A 17 -10.55 -10.19 5.69
CA VAL A 17 -9.09 -10.44 5.63
C VAL A 17 -8.38 -9.68 6.75
N ALA A 18 -8.69 -8.39 6.93
CA ALA A 18 -8.12 -7.58 7.99
C ALA A 18 -8.38 -8.19 9.38
N ALA A 19 -9.62 -8.60 9.68
CA ALA A 19 -9.95 -9.25 10.94
C ALA A 19 -9.14 -10.54 11.18
N ARG A 20 -8.96 -11.38 10.15
CA ARG A 20 -8.10 -12.57 10.26
C ARG A 20 -6.64 -12.22 10.52
N LEU A 21 -6.11 -11.23 9.81
CA LEU A 21 -4.72 -10.79 10.01
C LEU A 21 -4.52 -10.28 11.44
N LEU A 22 -5.48 -9.54 11.97
CA LEU A 22 -5.46 -9.02 13.35
C LEU A 22 -5.61 -10.14 14.40
N ALA A 23 -6.39 -11.18 14.13
CA ALA A 23 -6.58 -12.33 15.01
C ALA A 23 -5.38 -13.30 15.04
N GLY A 24 -4.52 -13.29 14.02
CA GLY A 24 -3.29 -14.09 14.01
C GLY A 24 -2.24 -13.60 15.01
N GLU A 25 -1.22 -14.42 15.27
CA GLU A 25 -0.17 -14.12 16.25
C GLU A 25 0.47 -12.75 16.04
N ARG A 26 0.55 -11.99 17.14
CA ARG A 26 1.07 -10.62 17.14
C ARG A 26 2.58 -10.62 17.01
N HIS A 27 3.06 -10.24 15.83
CA HIS A 27 4.46 -10.03 15.54
C HIS A 27 4.69 -8.57 15.13
N GLU A 28 5.46 -7.81 15.92
CA GLU A 28 5.76 -6.39 15.65
C GLU A 28 6.50 -6.18 14.31
N ALA A 29 7.21 -7.20 13.81
CA ALA A 29 7.90 -7.14 12.51
C ALA A 29 6.95 -7.28 11.31
N ARG A 30 5.76 -7.86 11.49
CA ARG A 30 4.84 -8.18 10.38
C ARG A 30 4.29 -6.94 9.66
N PRO A 31 3.83 -5.86 10.34
CA PRO A 31 3.45 -4.63 9.67
C PRO A 31 4.57 -4.06 8.80
N LEU A 32 5.80 -4.01 9.34
CA LEU A 32 6.95 -3.50 8.61
C LEU A 32 7.24 -4.34 7.36
N ALA A 33 7.14 -5.68 7.46
CA ALA A 33 7.30 -6.56 6.31
C ALA A 33 6.28 -6.26 5.20
N TYR A 34 5.00 -5.99 5.55
CA TYR A 34 4.00 -5.59 4.56
C TYR A 34 4.33 -4.27 3.90
N LEU A 35 4.77 -3.28 4.69
CA LEU A 35 5.16 -1.98 4.16
C LEU A 35 6.35 -2.10 3.21
N LEU A 36 7.42 -2.79 3.61
CA LEU A 36 8.60 -2.99 2.77
C LEU A 36 8.26 -3.77 1.49
N ALA A 37 7.40 -4.79 1.57
CA ALA A 37 6.92 -5.50 0.39
C ALA A 37 6.12 -4.59 -0.55
N ALA A 38 5.23 -3.75 -0.01
CA ALA A 38 4.47 -2.79 -0.80
C ALA A 38 5.39 -1.77 -1.50
N LEU A 39 6.35 -1.19 -0.76
CA LEU A 39 7.32 -0.25 -1.32
C LEU A 39 8.20 -0.90 -2.40
N GLY A 40 8.62 -2.15 -2.20
CA GLY A 40 9.33 -2.93 -3.21
C GLY A 40 8.51 -3.10 -4.49
N LEU A 41 7.23 -3.46 -4.36
CA LEU A 41 6.33 -3.57 -5.52
C LEU A 41 6.06 -2.22 -6.19
N PHE A 42 6.01 -1.12 -5.43
CA PHE A 42 5.83 0.22 -5.99
C PHE A 42 7.09 0.69 -6.74
N LEU A 43 8.28 0.28 -6.30
CA LEU A 43 9.51 0.50 -7.05
C LEU A 43 9.49 -0.29 -8.38
N VAL A 44 9.05 -1.55 -8.33
CA VAL A 44 8.86 -2.37 -9.54
C VAL A 44 7.84 -1.74 -10.49
N ALA A 45 6.74 -1.19 -9.96
CA ALA A 45 5.74 -0.48 -10.76
C ALA A 45 6.32 0.76 -11.47
N GLN A 46 7.27 1.46 -10.86
CA GLN A 46 7.92 2.64 -11.45
C GLN A 46 9.03 2.28 -12.43
N ALA A 47 9.63 1.08 -12.32
CA ALA A 47 10.81 0.68 -13.10
C ALA A 47 10.64 0.84 -14.63
N PRO A 48 9.51 0.47 -15.26
CA PRO A 48 9.32 0.66 -16.69
C PRO A 48 9.37 2.14 -17.13
N GLY A 49 8.79 3.04 -16.33
CA GLY A 49 8.85 4.48 -16.58
C GLY A 49 10.26 5.05 -16.41
N LEU A 50 10.99 4.60 -15.38
CA LEU A 50 12.38 4.98 -15.13
C LEU A 50 13.32 4.48 -16.25
N ALA A 51 13.08 3.27 -16.77
CA ALA A 51 13.84 2.72 -17.88
C ALA A 51 13.63 3.52 -19.17
N ARG A 52 12.37 3.89 -19.47
CA ARG A 52 12.04 4.76 -20.60
C ARG A 52 12.73 6.13 -20.47
N ALA A 53 12.68 6.75 -19.30
CA ALA A 53 13.33 8.04 -19.06
C ALA A 53 14.86 7.96 -19.24
N ALA A 54 15.49 6.90 -18.74
CA ALA A 54 16.92 6.67 -18.92
C ALA A 54 17.31 6.46 -20.39
N HIS A 55 16.42 5.90 -21.21
CA HIS A 55 16.64 5.74 -22.64
C HIS A 55 16.54 7.07 -23.40
N LEU A 56 15.62 7.95 -23.00
CA LEU A 56 15.43 9.27 -23.62
C LEU A 56 16.48 10.30 -23.18
N GLU A 57 16.99 10.18 -21.96
CA GLU A 57 18.00 11.07 -21.38
C GLU A 57 19.20 10.26 -20.85
N PRO A 58 20.19 9.94 -21.72
CA PRO A 58 21.32 9.09 -21.36
C PRO A 58 22.24 9.66 -20.27
N ALA A 59 22.19 10.98 -20.05
CA ALA A 59 22.96 11.67 -19.02
C ALA A 59 22.62 11.21 -17.59
N SER A 60 21.43 10.63 -17.37
CA SER A 60 21.02 10.07 -16.08
C SER A 60 20.73 8.58 -16.21
N PRO A 61 21.70 7.71 -15.82
CA PRO A 61 21.59 6.27 -15.95
C PRO A 61 20.41 5.67 -15.18
N PHE A 62 19.88 4.55 -15.68
CA PHE A 62 18.78 3.83 -15.05
C PHE A 62 19.04 3.47 -13.58
N ALA A 63 20.24 2.96 -13.27
CA ALA A 63 20.61 2.57 -11.91
C ALA A 63 20.54 3.76 -10.92
N GLN A 64 20.96 4.95 -11.35
CA GLN A 64 20.87 6.16 -10.53
C GLN A 64 19.41 6.54 -10.27
N ARG A 65 18.55 6.47 -11.29
CA ARG A 65 17.12 6.79 -11.16
C ARG A 65 16.38 5.81 -10.24
N VAL A 66 16.66 4.50 -10.36
CA VAL A 66 16.09 3.47 -9.49
C VAL A 66 16.56 3.65 -8.05
N MET A 67 17.85 3.94 -7.83
CA MET A 67 18.37 4.19 -6.48
C MET A 67 17.71 5.42 -5.85
N ALA A 68 17.57 6.52 -6.61
CA ALA A 68 16.88 7.72 -6.14
C ALA A 68 15.41 7.42 -5.77
N ALA A 69 14.69 6.66 -6.61
CA ALA A 69 13.31 6.25 -6.33
C ALA A 69 13.20 5.34 -5.09
N ALA A 70 14.11 4.39 -4.92
CA ALA A 70 14.15 3.52 -3.75
C ALA A 70 14.39 4.33 -2.46
N LEU A 71 15.35 5.25 -2.48
CA LEU A 71 15.61 6.15 -1.35
C LEU A 71 14.41 7.05 -1.04
N ALA A 72 13.75 7.59 -2.07
CA ALA A 72 12.53 8.38 -1.88
C ALA A 72 11.41 7.56 -1.23
N LEU A 73 11.19 6.32 -1.66
CA LEU A 73 10.21 5.42 -1.05
C LEU A 73 10.57 5.08 0.40
N CYS A 74 11.84 4.82 0.70
CA CYS A 74 12.32 4.61 2.07
C CYS A 74 12.13 5.87 2.94
N ALA A 75 12.35 7.06 2.39
CA ALA A 75 12.12 8.32 3.10
C ALA A 75 10.64 8.53 3.48
N LEU A 76 9.70 7.85 2.83
CA LEU A 76 8.27 7.87 3.17
C LEU A 76 7.90 6.92 4.33
N LEU A 77 8.79 6.04 4.79
CA LEU A 77 8.55 5.18 5.96
C LEU A 77 7.97 5.96 7.16
N PRO A 78 8.61 7.04 7.68
CA PRO A 78 8.05 7.80 8.80
C PRO A 78 6.69 8.42 8.48
N VAL A 79 6.44 8.81 7.23
CA VAL A 79 5.14 9.36 6.80
C VAL A 79 4.05 8.30 6.89
N PHE A 80 4.30 7.07 6.45
CA PHE A 80 3.33 5.99 6.56
C PHE A 80 3.04 5.60 8.03
N TYR A 81 4.05 5.65 8.90
CA TYR A 81 3.84 5.45 10.34
C TYR A 81 3.01 6.58 10.96
N ALA A 82 3.29 7.83 10.60
CA ALA A 82 2.48 8.98 11.01
C ALA A 82 1.03 8.87 10.50
N LEU A 83 0.84 8.43 9.26
CA LEU A 83 -0.48 8.23 8.67
C LEU A 83 -1.25 7.10 9.37
N ALA A 84 -0.59 6.00 9.72
CA ALA A 84 -1.22 4.92 10.52
C ALA A 84 -1.65 5.43 11.89
N ALA A 85 -0.80 6.24 12.54
CA ALA A 85 -1.10 6.87 13.82
C ALA A 85 -2.29 7.84 13.72
N LEU A 86 -2.31 8.69 12.70
CA LEU A 86 -3.42 9.62 12.45
C LEU A 86 -4.72 8.87 12.13
N GLY A 87 -4.66 7.78 11.37
CA GLY A 87 -5.82 6.93 11.09
C GLY A 87 -6.41 6.32 12.35
N HIS A 88 -5.57 5.81 13.25
CA HIS A 88 -5.99 5.32 14.57
C HIS A 88 -6.61 6.44 15.42
N LEU A 89 -5.96 7.61 15.50
CA LEU A 89 -6.49 8.75 16.26
C LEU A 89 -7.84 9.23 15.73
N ALA A 90 -8.00 9.31 14.41
CA ALA A 90 -9.27 9.68 13.78
C ALA A 90 -10.38 8.66 14.11
N ALA A 91 -10.06 7.35 14.04
CA ALA A 91 -11.03 6.31 14.39
C ALA A 91 -11.37 6.32 15.88
N ARG A 92 -10.40 6.59 16.75
CA ARG A 92 -10.62 6.74 18.20
C ARG A 92 -11.50 7.93 18.53
N ALA A 93 -11.38 9.05 17.80
CA ALA A 93 -12.30 10.18 17.94
C ALA A 93 -13.75 9.83 17.55
N LEU A 94 -13.94 8.81 16.70
CA LEU A 94 -15.24 8.26 16.31
C LEU A 94 -15.71 7.10 17.21
N GLY A 95 -15.03 6.85 18.34
CA GLY A 95 -15.39 5.80 19.30
C GLY A 95 -14.73 4.45 19.07
N GLY A 96 -13.69 4.37 18.22
CA GLY A 96 -12.88 3.17 18.02
C GLY A 96 -12.10 2.75 19.28
N THR A 97 -12.02 1.45 19.52
CA THR A 97 -11.34 0.86 20.68
C THR A 97 -10.10 0.04 20.31
N GLY A 98 -9.55 0.27 19.12
CA GLY A 98 -8.39 -0.46 18.60
C GLY A 98 -7.08 -0.06 19.27
N ASP A 99 -5.98 -0.62 18.76
CA ASP A 99 -4.61 -0.35 19.22
C ASP A 99 -3.75 0.13 18.04
N TRP A 100 -2.65 0.82 18.33
CA TRP A 100 -1.69 1.33 17.34
C TRP A 100 -1.12 0.23 16.44
N PHE A 101 -1.00 -0.99 16.93
CA PHE A 101 -0.63 -2.15 16.11
C PHE A 101 -1.69 -2.46 15.04
N GLY A 102 -2.98 -2.40 15.41
CA GLY A 102 -4.09 -2.63 14.49
C GLY A 102 -4.13 -1.59 13.36
N GLY A 103 -3.94 -0.31 13.70
CA GLY A 103 -3.87 0.77 12.72
C GLY A 103 -2.71 0.59 11.71
N ARG A 104 -1.53 0.17 12.18
CA ARG A 104 -0.37 -0.15 11.32
C ARG A 104 -0.68 -1.31 10.38
N ILE A 105 -1.22 -2.41 10.91
CA ILE A 105 -1.61 -3.57 10.10
C ILE A 105 -2.65 -3.17 9.04
N ALA A 106 -3.67 -2.39 9.39
CA ALA A 106 -4.72 -1.96 8.47
C ALA A 106 -4.16 -1.14 7.30
N LEU A 107 -3.31 -0.15 7.58
CA LEU A 107 -2.73 0.69 6.53
C LEU A 107 -1.72 -0.09 5.67
N PHE A 108 -0.79 -0.81 6.29
CA PHE A 108 0.30 -1.45 5.55
C PHE A 108 -0.18 -2.65 4.75
N TRP A 109 -1.19 -3.38 5.25
CA TRP A 109 -1.87 -4.40 4.46
C TRP A 109 -2.60 -3.79 3.26
N ALA A 110 -3.30 -2.66 3.42
CA ALA A 110 -3.99 -1.99 2.31
C ALA A 110 -3.00 -1.54 1.22
N LEU A 111 -1.83 -1.01 1.59
CA LEU A 111 -0.75 -0.67 0.64
C LEU A 111 -0.25 -1.89 -0.12
N LEU A 112 -0.08 -3.03 0.56
CA LEU A 112 0.35 -4.27 -0.09
C LEU A 112 -0.74 -4.87 -0.98
N ALA A 113 -1.99 -4.89 -0.53
CA ALA A 113 -3.11 -5.49 -1.25
C ALA A 113 -3.51 -4.70 -2.51
N VAL A 114 -3.27 -3.38 -2.55
CA VAL A 114 -3.50 -2.55 -3.74
C VAL A 114 -2.35 -2.64 -4.76
N ALA A 115 -1.21 -3.26 -4.40
CA ALA A 115 -0.03 -3.34 -5.26
C ALA A 115 -0.29 -3.90 -6.68
N PRO A 116 -1.17 -4.90 -6.92
CA PRO A 116 -1.49 -5.33 -8.29
C PRO A 116 -2.04 -4.21 -9.18
N LEU A 117 -2.87 -3.32 -8.62
CA LEU A 117 -3.39 -2.16 -9.37
C LEU A 117 -2.31 -1.08 -9.57
N VAL A 118 -1.42 -0.90 -8.60
CA VAL A 118 -0.27 0.03 -8.74
C VAL A 118 0.68 -0.45 -9.84
N LEU A 119 0.95 -1.76 -9.91
CA LEU A 119 1.72 -2.36 -11.00
C LEU A 119 1.06 -2.11 -12.35
N LEU A 120 -0.27 -2.29 -12.45
CA LEU A 120 -1.03 -1.98 -13.67
C LEU A 120 -0.90 -0.49 -14.05
N GLN A 121 -1.07 0.42 -13.09
CA GLN A 121 -0.89 1.86 -13.33
C GLN A 121 0.53 2.19 -13.82
N GLY A 122 1.56 1.53 -13.26
CA GLY A 122 2.95 1.66 -13.70
C GLY A 122 3.17 1.25 -15.15
N LEU A 123 2.54 0.15 -15.58
CA LEU A 123 2.55 -0.27 -16.99
C LEU A 123 1.85 0.77 -17.90
N VAL A 124 0.70 1.28 -17.48
CA VAL A 124 -0.02 2.32 -18.22
C VAL A 124 0.83 3.59 -18.35
N ALA A 125 1.49 4.01 -17.26
CA ALA A 125 2.40 5.14 -17.28
C ALA A 125 3.56 4.96 -18.28
N ALA A 126 4.12 3.76 -18.37
CA ALA A 126 5.27 3.50 -19.23
C ALA A 126 4.93 3.32 -20.71
N PHE A 127 3.83 2.64 -21.02
CA PHE A 127 3.42 2.37 -22.40
C PHE A 127 2.61 3.51 -23.01
N VAL A 128 1.65 4.06 -22.26
CA VAL A 128 0.73 5.10 -22.75
C VAL A 128 1.27 6.50 -22.46
N GLY A 129 1.91 6.69 -21.31
CA GLY A 129 2.37 8.00 -20.85
C GLY A 129 1.28 8.79 -20.10
N PRO A 130 1.54 10.07 -19.80
CA PRO A 130 0.59 10.92 -19.09
C PRO A 130 -0.67 11.17 -19.93
N GLY A 131 -1.84 11.06 -19.30
CA GLY A 131 -3.13 11.28 -19.97
C GLY A 131 -4.31 10.70 -19.21
N GLY A 132 -5.47 10.62 -19.87
CA GLY A 132 -6.73 10.17 -19.25
C GLY A 132 -6.66 8.75 -18.67
N ALA A 133 -6.00 7.80 -19.34
CA ALA A 133 -5.85 6.43 -18.85
C ALA A 133 -4.99 6.34 -17.58
N TYR A 134 -3.89 7.10 -17.52
CA TYR A 134 -3.04 7.19 -16.33
C TYR A 134 -3.79 7.80 -15.14
N LEU A 135 -4.56 8.86 -15.38
CA LEU A 135 -5.40 9.48 -14.35
C LEU A 135 -6.49 8.51 -13.86
N ALA A 136 -7.21 7.87 -14.78
CA ALA A 136 -8.28 6.93 -14.45
C ALA A 136 -7.78 5.75 -13.60
N THR A 137 -6.65 5.15 -13.98
CA THR A 137 -6.04 4.06 -13.20
C THR A 137 -5.56 4.54 -11.83
N GLY A 138 -5.00 5.75 -11.73
CA GLY A 138 -4.66 6.36 -10.43
C GLY A 138 -5.87 6.58 -9.52
N ILE A 139 -6.99 7.04 -10.07
CA ILE A 139 -8.25 7.19 -9.33
C ILE A 139 -8.75 5.82 -8.84
N VAL A 140 -8.71 4.79 -9.69
CA VAL A 140 -9.10 3.42 -9.30
C VAL A 140 -8.21 2.88 -8.19
N VAL A 141 -6.89 3.01 -8.33
CA VAL A 141 -5.92 2.62 -7.29
C VAL A 141 -6.25 3.32 -5.98
N PHE A 142 -6.45 4.63 -6.01
CA PHE A 142 -6.72 5.42 -4.80
C PHE A 142 -8.05 5.03 -4.15
N ALA A 143 -9.11 4.87 -4.93
CA ALA A 143 -10.42 4.46 -4.44
C ALA A 143 -10.38 3.06 -3.79
N VAL A 144 -9.69 2.10 -4.43
CA VAL A 144 -9.53 0.74 -3.90
C VAL A 144 -8.67 0.74 -2.64
N PHE A 145 -7.59 1.53 -2.62
CA PHE A 145 -6.77 1.71 -1.42
C PHE A 145 -7.60 2.25 -0.24
N LEU A 146 -8.39 3.31 -0.45
CA LEU A 146 -9.25 3.87 0.59
C LEU A 146 -10.29 2.85 1.09
N TRP A 147 -10.85 2.06 0.17
CA TRP A 147 -11.78 0.99 0.54
C TRP A 147 -11.09 -0.07 1.42
N PHE A 148 -9.90 -0.54 1.04
CA PHE A 148 -9.15 -1.53 1.81
C PHE A 148 -8.73 -0.99 3.18
N TRP A 149 -8.20 0.24 3.21
CA TRP A 149 -7.74 0.87 4.43
C TRP A 149 -8.91 1.16 5.39
N GLY A 150 -10.01 1.73 4.90
CA GLY A 150 -11.21 2.00 5.69
C GLY A 150 -11.84 0.72 6.25
N ALA A 151 -11.93 -0.34 5.44
CA ALA A 151 -12.41 -1.63 5.91
C ALA A 151 -11.46 -2.28 6.93
N GLY A 152 -10.14 -2.09 6.78
CA GLY A 152 -9.13 -2.53 7.74
C GLY A 152 -9.22 -1.79 9.06
N LEU A 153 -9.35 -0.46 9.03
CA LEU A 153 -9.56 0.36 10.23
C LEU A 153 -10.86 -0.01 10.93
N ALA A 154 -11.94 -0.22 10.19
CA ALA A 154 -13.21 -0.66 10.78
C ALA A 154 -13.10 -2.04 11.44
N ALA A 155 -12.26 -2.94 10.90
CA ALA A 155 -11.98 -4.23 11.52
C ALA A 155 -11.14 -4.11 12.79
N SER A 156 -10.15 -3.21 12.82
CA SER A 156 -9.29 -3.02 14.00
C SER A 156 -9.97 -2.26 15.14
N GLU A 157 -10.88 -1.34 14.82
CA GLU A 157 -11.42 -0.37 15.79
C GLU A 157 -12.81 -0.74 16.29
N PHE A 158 -13.62 -1.39 15.45
CA PHE A 158 -15.01 -1.75 15.73
C PHE A 158 -15.28 -3.25 15.58
N GLY A 159 -14.23 -4.07 15.44
CA GLY A 159 -14.33 -5.52 15.55
C GLY A 159 -14.55 -5.89 17.01
N ALA A 160 -15.62 -6.66 17.30
CA ALA A 160 -15.86 -7.15 18.66
C ALA A 160 -14.63 -7.93 19.17
N PRO A 161 -14.26 -7.79 20.47
CA PRO A 161 -13.26 -8.66 21.06
C PRO A 161 -13.71 -10.12 20.89
N ALA A 162 -12.78 -10.97 20.46
CA ALA A 162 -12.98 -12.41 20.41
C ALA A 162 -13.29 -12.97 21.81
#